data_AF-A0A3C0XRR9-F1
#
_entry.id   AF-A0A3C0XRR9-F1
#
_cell.length_a   1.000
_cell.length_b   1.000
_cell.length_c   1.000
_cell.angle_alpha   90.00
_cell.angle_beta   90.00
_cell.angle_gamma   90.00
#
_symmetry.space_group_name_H-M   'P 1'
#
loop_
_entity.id
_entity.type
_entity.pdbx_description
1 polymer ?
#
loop_
_entity_poly.entity_id
_entity_poly.type
_entity_poly.pdbx_seq_one_letter_code
_entity_poly.pdbx_strand_id
1 'polypeptide(L)'
;CDHIDEAADNLGSYGVERVPGKAREQADVILRAATKLDEAVARLEGFKDSSDQLAELRDLEHKGDELERDAVAELFRSTDDAKTIIRWKDIHERLEEAVDALENAADVLEAIVVKNR
;
A
#
# COMPACT_ATOMS: atom_id res chain seq x y z
N CYS A 1 -5.77 -1.36 -9.29
CA CYS A 1 -5.09 -0.10 -8.97
C CYS A 1 -3.79 -0.17 -9.73
N ASP A 2 -3.48 0.83 -10.56
CA ASP A 2 -2.41 0.73 -11.55
C ASP A 2 -1.06 0.35 -10.93
N HIS A 3 -0.76 0.81 -9.71
CA HIS A 3 0.47 0.44 -8.98
C HIS A 3 0.52 -1.06 -8.61
N ILE A 4 -0.61 -1.68 -8.26
CA ILE A 4 -0.70 -3.13 -7.98
C ILE A 4 -0.50 -3.92 -9.28
N ASP A 5 -1.11 -3.44 -10.37
CA ASP A 5 -0.99 -4.06 -11.68
C ASP A 5 0.47 -4.00 -12.17
N GLU A 6 1.14 -2.85 -12.01
CA GLU A 6 2.57 -2.69 -12.33
C GLU A 6 3.48 -3.53 -11.44
N ALA A 7 3.20 -3.62 -10.13
CA ALA A 7 3.93 -4.51 -9.23
C ALA A 7 3.81 -5.98 -9.67
N ALA A 8 2.61 -6.41 -10.07
CA ALA A 8 2.36 -7.76 -10.56
C ALA A 8 3.06 -8.04 -11.90
N ASP A 9 3.04 -7.08 -12.83
CA ASP A 9 3.74 -7.16 -14.11
C ASP A 9 5.27 -7.23 -13.91
N ASN A 10 5.80 -6.49 -12.93
CA ASN A 10 7.22 -6.53 -12.57
C ASN A 10 7.64 -7.89 -12.00
N LEU A 11 6.78 -8.57 -11.24
CA LEU A 11 7.07 -9.94 -10.77
C LEU A 11 7.34 -10.88 -11.96
N GLY A 12 6.49 -10.82 -13.00
CA GLY A 12 6.65 -11.63 -14.21
C GLY A 12 7.85 -11.18 -15.04
N SER A 13 7.92 -9.89 -15.37
CA SER A 13 8.93 -9.31 -16.25
C SER A 13 10.34 -9.43 -15.70
N TYR A 14 10.50 -9.36 -14.38
CA TYR A 14 11.80 -9.50 -13.72
C TYR A 14 12.19 -10.96 -13.47
N GLY A 15 11.32 -11.94 -13.77
CA GLY A 15 11.60 -13.35 -13.54
C GLY A 15 11.69 -13.69 -12.06
N VAL A 16 10.74 -13.20 -11.26
CA VAL A 16 10.65 -13.52 -9.84
C VAL A 16 10.14 -14.95 -9.66
N GLU A 17 10.97 -15.80 -9.07
CA GLU A 17 10.58 -17.18 -8.74
C GLU A 17 10.00 -17.29 -7.32
N ARG A 18 10.45 -16.43 -6.41
CA ARG A 18 10.03 -16.43 -5.00
C ARG A 18 9.84 -15.02 -4.50
N VAL A 19 8.62 -14.73 -4.06
CA VAL A 19 8.28 -13.46 -3.38
C VAL A 19 8.84 -13.46 -1.94
N PRO A 20 9.55 -12.41 -1.49
CA PRO A 20 10.01 -12.22 -0.12
C PRO A 20 8.85 -12.10 0.88
N GLY A 21 9.15 -12.25 2.17
CA GLY A 21 8.16 -12.07 3.25
C GLY A 21 7.56 -10.65 3.24
N LYS A 22 8.43 -9.64 3.26
CA LYS A 22 8.04 -8.22 3.30
C LYS A 22 7.11 -7.79 2.15
N ALA A 23 7.34 -8.29 0.94
CA ALA A 23 6.46 -7.98 -0.20
C ALA A 23 5.06 -8.62 -0.03
N ARG A 24 4.97 -9.81 0.58
CA ARG A 24 3.66 -10.40 0.94
C ARG A 24 2.98 -9.62 2.06
N GLU A 25 3.75 -9.12 3.03
CA GLU A 25 3.23 -8.28 4.12
C GLU A 25 2.68 -6.95 3.58
N GLN A 26 3.38 -6.29 2.65
CA GLN A 26 2.83 -5.11 1.96
C GLN A 26 1.54 -5.44 1.20
N ALA A 27 1.47 -6.59 0.52
CA ALA A 27 0.23 -7.01 -0.15
C ALA A 27 -0.94 -7.23 0.84
N ASP A 28 -0.68 -7.76 2.04
CA ASP A 28 -1.68 -7.86 3.12
C ASP A 28 -2.13 -6.48 3.61
N VAL A 29 -1.18 -5.56 3.80
CA VAL A 29 -1.48 -4.16 4.17
C VAL A 29 -2.38 -3.51 3.13
N ILE A 30 -2.06 -3.63 1.83
CA ILE A 30 -2.87 -3.09 0.73
C ILE A 30 -4.30 -3.65 0.78
N LEU A 31 -4.45 -4.97 0.94
CA LEU A 31 -5.76 -5.60 1.01
C LEU A 31 -6.60 -5.07 2.19
N ARG A 32 -5.98 -4.94 3.36
CA ARG A 32 -6.64 -4.43 4.56
C ARG A 32 -7.01 -2.96 4.41
N ALA A 33 -6.12 -2.13 3.86
CA ALA A 33 -6.36 -0.71 3.63
C ALA A 33 -7.48 -0.50 2.61
N ALA A 34 -7.49 -1.27 1.52
CA ALA A 34 -8.57 -1.26 0.54
C ALA A 34 -9.91 -1.67 1.14
N THR A 35 -9.91 -2.66 2.05
CA THR A 35 -11.12 -3.06 2.80
C THR A 35 -11.63 -1.92 3.69
N LYS A 36 -10.74 -1.21 4.38
CA LYS A 36 -11.14 -0.06 5.22
C LYS A 36 -11.69 1.10 4.40
N LEU A 37 -11.10 1.36 3.24
CA LEU A 37 -11.61 2.36 2.31
C LEU A 37 -13.01 1.99 1.80
N ASP A 38 -13.23 0.72 1.43
CA ASP A 38 -14.55 0.23 1.01
C ASP A 38 -15.60 0.40 2.12
N GLU A 39 -15.28 0.01 3.36
CA GLU A 39 -16.13 0.22 4.53
C GLU A 39 -16.48 1.72 4.74
N ALA A 40 -15.51 2.61 4.53
CA ALA A 40 -15.71 4.05 4.66
C ALA A 40 -16.57 4.61 3.53
N VAL A 41 -16.35 4.17 2.28
CA VAL A 41 -17.16 4.56 1.11
C VAL A 41 -18.62 4.12 1.29
N ALA A 42 -18.87 2.91 1.81
CA ALA A 42 -20.22 2.44 2.11
C ALA A 42 -20.97 3.30 3.15
N ARG A 43 -20.24 4.06 3.97
CA ARG A 43 -20.80 5.00 4.96
C ARG A 43 -21.02 6.41 4.40
N LEU A 44 -20.56 6.68 3.18
CA LEU A 44 -20.71 7.98 2.54
C LEU A 44 -22.19 8.32 2.30
N GLU A 45 -23.03 7.31 2.05
CA GLU A 45 -24.48 7.51 1.95
C GLU A 45 -25.07 7.98 3.28
N GLY A 46 -25.58 9.21 3.29
CA GLY A 46 -26.07 9.88 4.49
C GLY A 46 -24.96 10.46 5.37
N PHE A 47 -23.73 10.58 4.87
CA PHE A 47 -22.58 11.20 5.54
C PHE A 47 -22.34 10.66 6.96
N LYS A 48 -22.44 9.34 7.11
CA LYS A 48 -22.25 8.67 8.39
C LYS A 48 -20.79 8.77 8.82
N ASP A 49 -20.57 8.64 10.12
CA ASP A 49 -19.23 8.69 10.68
C ASP A 49 -18.39 7.49 10.21
N SER A 50 -17.23 7.77 9.61
CA SER A 50 -16.25 6.80 9.12
C SER A 50 -14.88 6.99 9.79
N SER A 51 -14.83 7.73 10.90
CA SER A 51 -13.58 8.11 11.57
C SER A 51 -12.73 6.89 11.97
N ASP A 52 -13.36 5.82 12.45
CA ASP A 52 -12.66 4.58 12.83
C ASP A 52 -12.01 3.89 11.61
N GLN A 53 -12.74 3.78 10.49
CA GLN A 53 -12.21 3.20 9.25
C GLN A 53 -11.01 4.00 8.72
N LEU A 54 -11.12 5.33 8.75
CA LEU A 54 -10.08 6.23 8.27
C LEU A 54 -8.85 6.19 9.20
N ALA A 55 -9.04 6.06 10.51
CA ALA A 55 -7.93 5.90 11.46
C ALA A 55 -7.19 4.58 11.25
N GLU A 56 -7.92 3.46 11.10
CA GLU A 56 -7.32 2.16 10.80
C GLU A 56 -6.57 2.15 9.46
N LEU A 57 -7.07 2.89 8.46
CA LEU A 57 -6.39 3.03 7.17
C LEU A 57 -5.08 3.80 7.30
N ARG A 58 -5.03 4.89 8.08
CA ARG A 58 -3.78 5.62 8.36
C ARG A 58 -2.76 4.77 9.11
N ASP A 59 -3.21 3.95 10.06
CA ASP A 59 -2.30 3.01 10.75
C ASP A 59 -1.70 1.96 9.77
N LEU A 60 -2.48 1.56 8.76
CA LEU A 60 -2.02 0.65 7.71
C LEU A 60 -1.06 1.33 6.73
N GLU A 61 -1.30 2.61 6.41
CA GLU A 61 -0.38 3.43 5.60
C GLU A 61 0.99 3.51 6.28
N HIS A 62 1.05 3.99 7.52
CA HIS A 62 2.29 4.05 8.29
C HIS A 62 3.01 2.69 8.36
N LYS A 63 2.24 1.59 8.39
CA LYS A 63 2.80 0.24 8.38
C LYS A 63 3.38 -0.16 7.03
N GLY A 64 2.69 0.15 5.93
CA GLY A 64 3.19 -0.10 4.57
C GLY A 64 4.48 0.66 4.28
N ASP A 65 4.50 1.90 4.76
CA ASP A 65 5.57 2.86 4.67
C ASP A 65 6.82 2.44 5.51
N GLU A 66 6.61 1.89 6.72
CA GLU A 66 7.67 1.22 7.50
C GLU A 66 8.20 -0.04 6.79
N LEU A 67 7.32 -0.88 6.24
CA LEU A 67 7.70 -2.13 5.57
C LEU A 67 8.55 -1.89 4.32
N GLU A 68 8.24 -0.86 3.54
CA GLU A 68 9.03 -0.45 2.38
C GLU A 68 10.46 -0.08 2.80
N ARG A 69 10.59 0.83 3.77
CA ARG A 69 11.89 1.33 4.24
C ARG A 69 12.75 0.19 4.77
N ASP A 70 12.14 -0.69 5.56
CA ASP A 70 12.79 -1.85 6.11
C ASP A 70 13.19 -2.86 5.03
N ALA A 71 12.36 -3.05 4.00
CA ALA A 71 12.67 -3.93 2.88
C ALA A 71 13.86 -3.42 2.07
N VAL A 72 13.85 -2.14 1.70
CA VAL A 72 14.95 -1.52 0.95
C VAL A 72 16.24 -1.51 1.77
N ALA A 73 16.18 -1.16 3.06
CA ALA A 73 17.34 -1.21 3.94
C ALA A 73 17.91 -2.63 4.11
N GLU A 74 17.07 -3.67 4.06
CA GLU A 74 17.53 -5.06 4.07
C GLU A 74 18.19 -5.45 2.74
N LEU A 75 17.64 -5.03 1.59
CA LEU A 75 18.24 -5.30 0.27
C LEU A 75 19.69 -4.80 0.21
N PHE A 76 19.93 -3.54 0.58
CA PHE A 76 21.27 -2.95 0.55
C PHE A 76 22.24 -3.52 1.60
N ARG A 77 21.74 -4.17 2.66
CA ARG A 77 22.59 -4.82 3.67
C ARG A 77 22.89 -6.28 3.39
N SER A 78 22.00 -6.97 2.67
CA SER A 78 22.02 -8.44 2.55
C SER A 78 22.63 -8.96 1.23
N THR A 79 22.79 -8.10 0.21
CA THR A 79 23.33 -8.50 -1.08
C THR A 79 24.07 -7.36 -1.78
N ASP A 80 25.12 -7.69 -2.53
CA ASP A 80 25.81 -6.78 -3.45
C ASP A 80 25.31 -6.93 -4.90
N ASP A 81 24.37 -7.85 -5.16
CA ASP A 81 23.80 -8.05 -6.49
C ASP A 81 22.84 -6.90 -6.86
N ALA A 82 23.37 -5.95 -7.63
CA ALA A 82 22.63 -4.79 -8.12
C ALA A 82 21.33 -5.18 -8.87
N LYS A 83 21.30 -6.32 -9.56
CA LYS A 83 20.09 -6.77 -10.26
C LYS A 83 18.98 -7.14 -9.28
N THR A 84 19.32 -7.82 -8.19
CA THR A 84 18.39 -8.15 -7.11
C THR A 84 17.91 -6.90 -6.38
N ILE A 85 18.80 -5.94 -6.13
CA ILE A 85 18.45 -4.66 -5.49
C ILE A 85 17.44 -3.88 -6.35
N ILE A 86 17.74 -3.65 -7.64
CA ILE A 86 16.85 -2.93 -8.56
C ILE A 86 15.48 -3.61 -8.62
N ARG A 87 15.48 -4.92 -8.87
CA ARG A 87 14.25 -5.73 -8.98
C ARG A 87 13.33 -5.54 -7.78
N TRP A 88 13.86 -5.71 -6.57
CA TRP A 88 13.03 -5.70 -5.38
C TRP A 88 12.70 -4.30 -4.90
N LYS A 89 13.63 -3.34 -5.05
CA LYS A 89 13.35 -1.94 -4.76
C LYS A 89 12.16 -1.45 -5.60
N ASP A 90 12.20 -1.63 -6.93
CA ASP A 90 11.13 -1.21 -7.82
C ASP A 90 9.76 -1.82 -7.42
N ILE A 91 9.73 -3.11 -7.05
CA ILE A 91 8.50 -3.78 -6.64
C ILE A 91 8.01 -3.26 -5.27
N HIS A 92 8.91 -3.06 -4.31
CA HIS A 92 8.56 -2.54 -2.98
C HIS A 92 8.00 -1.11 -3.06
N GLU A 93 8.58 -0.26 -3.90
CA GLU A 93 8.09 1.09 -4.18
C GLU A 93 6.71 1.08 -4.84
N ARG A 94 6.47 0.22 -5.84
CA ARG A 94 5.13 0.09 -6.43
C ARG A 94 4.07 -0.38 -5.44
N LEU A 95 4.43 -1.25 -4.51
CA LEU A 95 3.51 -1.70 -3.47
C LEU A 95 3.22 -0.59 -2.45
N GLU A 96 4.20 0.24 -2.11
CA GLU A 96 3.99 1.40 -1.25
C GLU A 96 3.13 2.48 -1.92
N GLU A 97 3.36 2.77 -3.20
CA GLU A 97 2.53 3.74 -3.94
C GLU A 97 1.06 3.29 -4.03
N ALA A 98 0.80 1.97 -4.00
CA ALA A 98 -0.55 1.44 -3.92
C ALA A 98 -1.21 1.72 -2.55
N VAL A 99 -0.43 1.72 -1.47
CA VAL A 99 -0.89 2.09 -0.12
C VAL A 99 -1.15 3.60 -0.05
N ASP A 100 -0.25 4.42 -0.56
CA ASP A 100 -0.40 5.88 -0.65
C ASP A 100 -1.64 6.28 -1.46
N ALA A 101 -1.91 5.58 -2.57
CA ALA A 101 -3.11 5.82 -3.36
C ALA A 101 -4.41 5.59 -2.54
N LEU A 102 -4.41 4.65 -1.60
CA LEU A 102 -5.54 4.40 -0.71
C LEU A 102 -5.67 5.51 0.34
N GLU A 103 -4.57 6.02 0.89
CA GLU A 103 -4.55 7.17 1.80
C GLU A 103 -5.11 8.42 1.12
N ASN A 104 -4.62 8.75 -0.08
CA ASN A 104 -5.11 9.88 -0.86
C ASN A 104 -6.62 9.80 -1.12
N ALA A 105 -7.15 8.60 -1.39
CA ALA A 105 -8.58 8.39 -1.54
C ALA A 105 -9.35 8.59 -0.21
N ALA A 106 -8.76 8.16 0.91
CA ALA A 106 -9.29 8.34 2.25
C ALA A 106 -9.38 9.83 2.65
N ASP A 107 -8.36 10.63 2.32
CA ASP A 107 -8.33 12.07 2.54
C ASP A 107 -9.42 12.80 1.73
N VAL A 108 -9.63 12.40 0.48
CA VAL A 108 -10.73 12.92 -0.34
C VAL A 108 -12.09 12.59 0.29
N LEU A 109 -12.25 11.35 0.77
CA LEU A 109 -13.48 10.93 1.43
C LEU A 109 -13.75 11.73 2.72
N GLU A 110 -12.73 11.92 3.56
CA GLU A 110 -12.82 12.74 4.77
C GLU A 110 -13.24 14.18 4.43
N ALA A 111 -12.61 14.78 3.43
CA ALA A 111 -12.94 16.14 2.99
C ALA A 111 -14.39 16.26 2.50
N ILE A 112 -14.95 15.23 1.85
CA ILE A 112 -16.36 15.20 1.44
C ILE A 112 -17.27 15.17 2.68
N VAL A 113 -17.00 14.28 3.65
CA VAL A 113 -17.81 14.15 4.86
C VAL A 113 -17.80 15.42 5.70
N VAL A 114 -16.62 16.04 5.88
CA VAL A 114 -16.48 17.29 6.64
C VAL A 114 -17.25 18.45 6.00
N LYS A 115 -17.28 18.53 4.65
CA LYS A 115 -17.99 19.61 3.93
C LYS A 115 -19.51 19.45 3.91
N ASN A 116 -20.03 18.24 4.16
CA ASN A 116 -21.46 17.92 4.08
C ASN A 116 -22.05 17.51 5.44
N ARG A 117 -21.30 17.75 6.53
CA ARG A 117 -21.81 17.72 7.90
C ARG A 117 -22.47 19.05 8.29
#